data_AF-A0A956YZI4-F1
#
_entry.id   AF-A0A956YZI4-F1
#
_cell.length_a   1.000
_cell.length_b   1.000
_cell.length_c   1.000
_cell.angle_alpha   90.00
_cell.angle_beta   90.00
_cell.angle_gamma   90.00
#
_symmetry.space_group_name_H-M   'P 1'
#
loop_
_entity.id
_entity.type
_entity.pdbx_description
1 polymer ?
#
loop_
_entity_poly.entity_id
_entity_poly.type
_entity_poly.pdbx_seq_one_letter_code
_entity_poly.pdbx_strand_id
1 'polypeptide(L)'
;MSRYIATRAIRGANALVAEAEYMYQQALVEKGADTRVAFPNTAYYLPLIFGMTGMQIETIGQLEPVLAHARELLHPMPSNNHWTPYLGETLDSGMATLFAAEVIEAIRFVYGLQPEPLPGFQLAGGTSFTSPDMGENGNGSNGMDGHLNGPIDDIQLRSWGIQLVDGRMPGFAAIVGAAKSNEVAVKIVRELQRRNILTFLSGNVNGRSIIHQLQEEGVELGYDTYTVPFGTDTLSAIYALGFAVRSALTFGGMKGGMAREILMYNKERVFAFVLALGEVDDLKYAAAAGAINFGFPVIADTVIPEILPTGVTTYEHVVSMPFNEIDGTDDLERAELLVQKCIEVRGVKVKVSNVPVPVPYGSAFEGEVVRKSDMRVEFGGKHSRCFEYLYMVDLDDITDGKIEVVGPNFDDIGAQGHMDMGIVVEVAGRGMQKDFEPVLERQIHYFVNGASGIQHIGQRDIAWVRISTAAADKGFNLEHFGKILHARLHADFGAIVDKVQVTVYTEPDKVQDWLAKARDAYDYRNKRLADLTDDAVNEFYSCTLCQSFAPDHVCIVS
;
A
#
# COMPACT_ATOMS: atom_id res chain seq x y z
N MET A 1 -15.35 -6.39 28.17
CA MET A 1 -14.32 -7.21 27.50
C MET A 1 -14.54 -8.69 27.85
N SER A 2 -14.44 -9.59 26.86
CA SER A 2 -14.62 -11.03 27.05
C SER A 2 -13.46 -11.66 27.84
N ARG A 3 -13.78 -12.43 28.89
CA ARG A 3 -12.79 -13.20 29.66
C ARG A 3 -12.01 -14.16 28.77
N TYR A 4 -12.66 -14.76 27.78
CA TYR A 4 -12.02 -15.69 26.86
C TYR A 4 -10.89 -15.04 26.06
N ILE A 5 -11.11 -13.83 25.54
CA ILE A 5 -10.09 -13.07 24.80
C ILE A 5 -8.91 -12.76 25.72
N ALA A 6 -9.19 -12.23 26.92
CA ALA A 6 -8.16 -11.90 27.90
C ALA A 6 -7.31 -13.13 28.28
N THR A 7 -7.96 -14.26 28.58
CA THR A 7 -7.30 -15.54 28.86
C THR A 7 -6.39 -15.98 27.72
N ARG A 8 -6.87 -15.99 26.47
CA ARG A 8 -6.07 -16.45 25.31
C ARG A 8 -4.90 -15.52 25.02
N ALA A 9 -5.12 -14.20 25.08
CA ALA A 9 -4.09 -13.20 24.85
C ALA A 9 -2.98 -13.25 25.91
N ILE A 10 -3.34 -13.27 27.20
CA ILE A 10 -2.37 -13.36 28.31
C ILE A 10 -1.58 -14.67 28.22
N ARG A 11 -2.24 -15.79 27.90
CA ARG A 11 -1.56 -17.09 27.73
C ARG A 11 -0.57 -17.07 26.57
N GLY A 12 -0.97 -16.51 25.42
CA GLY A 12 -0.09 -16.33 24.27
C GLY A 12 1.11 -15.43 24.57
N ALA A 13 0.88 -14.31 25.26
CA ALA A 13 1.94 -13.39 25.67
C ALA A 13 2.97 -14.07 26.57
N ASN A 14 2.52 -14.80 27.60
CA ASN A 14 3.41 -15.54 28.50
C ASN A 14 4.25 -16.59 27.74
N ALA A 15 3.64 -17.32 26.82
CA ALA A 15 4.34 -18.32 26.01
C ALA A 15 5.40 -17.67 25.11
N LEU A 16 5.05 -16.58 24.42
CA LEU A 16 5.97 -15.94 23.48
C LEU A 16 7.13 -15.23 24.18
N VAL A 17 6.88 -14.57 25.31
CA VAL A 17 7.97 -13.95 26.10
C VAL A 17 8.95 -15.02 26.59
N ALA A 18 8.46 -16.16 27.06
CA ALA A 18 9.32 -17.28 27.47
C ALA A 18 10.13 -17.86 26.29
N GLU A 19 9.53 -17.96 25.10
CA GLU A 19 10.22 -18.37 23.88
C GLU A 19 11.31 -17.36 23.47
N ALA A 20 10.99 -16.06 23.50
CA ALA A 20 11.95 -14.99 23.20
C ALA A 20 13.14 -15.01 24.17
N GLU A 21 12.89 -15.22 25.46
CA GLU A 21 13.95 -15.37 26.46
C GLU A 21 14.82 -16.59 26.20
N TYR A 22 14.22 -17.74 25.86
CA TYR A 22 14.97 -18.94 25.50
C TYR A 22 15.86 -18.71 24.27
N MET A 23 15.29 -18.15 23.20
CA MET A 23 16.03 -17.82 21.97
C MET A 23 17.14 -16.81 22.22
N TYR A 24 16.88 -15.79 23.05
CA TYR A 24 17.89 -14.80 23.44
C TYR A 24 19.06 -15.46 24.18
N GLN A 25 18.79 -16.34 25.15
CA GLN A 25 19.86 -17.04 25.87
C GLN A 25 20.68 -17.96 24.96
N GLN A 26 20.03 -18.67 24.02
CA GLN A 26 20.75 -19.46 23.01
C GLN A 26 21.64 -18.57 22.14
N ALA A 27 21.09 -17.47 21.61
CA ALA A 27 21.83 -16.52 20.76
C ALA A 27 23.01 -15.88 21.50
N LEU A 28 22.83 -15.54 22.78
CA LEU A 28 23.87 -14.97 23.63
C LEU A 28 25.05 -15.94 23.81
N VAL A 29 24.76 -17.24 23.99
CA VAL A 29 25.80 -18.29 24.14
C VAL A 29 26.49 -18.58 22.80
N GLU A 30 25.74 -18.69 21.71
CA GLU A 30 26.28 -19.12 20.41
C GLU A 30 26.96 -18.01 19.62
N LYS A 31 26.43 -16.79 19.68
CA LYS A 31 26.89 -15.63 18.88
C LYS A 31 27.62 -14.59 19.73
N GLY A 32 27.42 -14.59 21.05
CA GLY A 32 28.03 -13.61 21.95
C GLY A 32 27.29 -12.27 21.98
N ALA A 33 27.45 -11.54 23.09
CA ALA A 33 26.72 -10.30 23.39
C ALA A 33 26.97 -9.16 22.39
N ASP A 34 28.19 -9.11 21.81
CA ASP A 34 28.62 -8.04 20.91
C ASP A 34 28.17 -8.24 19.45
N THR A 35 27.49 -9.36 19.14
CA THR A 35 26.98 -9.60 17.79
C THR A 35 25.93 -8.56 17.43
N ARG A 36 26.10 -7.94 16.25
CA ARG A 36 25.22 -6.88 15.74
C ARG A 36 23.82 -7.40 15.45
N VAL A 37 22.83 -6.61 15.86
CA VAL A 37 21.40 -6.79 15.59
C VAL A 37 20.92 -5.56 14.83
N ALA A 38 20.33 -5.76 13.65
CA ALA A 38 19.75 -4.69 12.85
C ALA A 38 18.72 -5.22 11.87
N PHE A 39 17.65 -4.47 11.64
CA PHE A 39 16.79 -4.65 10.47
C PHE A 39 17.39 -3.93 9.24
N PRO A 40 17.13 -4.43 8.02
CA PRO A 40 17.67 -3.86 6.81
C PRO A 40 17.15 -2.43 6.58
N ASN A 41 18.05 -1.52 6.20
CA ASN A 41 17.74 -0.18 5.69
C ASN A 41 16.79 0.66 6.56
N THR A 42 16.95 0.59 7.89
CA THR A 42 16.23 1.46 8.84
C THR A 42 17.18 2.28 9.71
N ALA A 43 16.81 3.54 9.94
CA ALA A 43 17.46 4.44 10.89
C ALA A 43 16.85 4.36 12.30
N TYR A 44 15.84 3.49 12.49
CA TYR A 44 15.06 3.39 13.72
C TYR A 44 15.33 2.12 14.53
N TYR A 45 16.51 1.51 14.36
CA TYR A 45 16.94 0.32 15.10
C TYR A 45 15.93 -0.84 14.97
N LEU A 46 15.41 -1.33 16.09
CA LEU A 46 14.21 -2.16 16.18
C LEU A 46 13.02 -1.23 16.40
N PRO A 47 12.19 -0.95 15.38
CA PRO A 47 11.34 0.23 15.40
C PRO A 47 10.27 0.23 16.49
N LEU A 48 9.65 -0.91 16.81
CA LEU A 48 8.65 -0.97 17.87
C LEU A 48 9.29 -0.73 19.23
N ILE A 49 10.37 -1.42 19.56
CA ILE A 49 11.15 -1.25 20.79
C ILE A 49 11.61 0.20 20.92
N PHE A 50 12.24 0.75 19.88
CA PHE A 50 12.72 2.13 19.88
C PHE A 50 11.57 3.13 20.06
N GLY A 51 10.46 2.95 19.35
CA GLY A 51 9.29 3.82 19.48
C GLY A 51 8.70 3.81 20.88
N MET A 52 8.48 2.64 21.46
CA MET A 52 7.81 2.51 22.76
C MET A 52 8.73 2.81 23.95
N THR A 53 10.03 2.53 23.85
CA THR A 53 10.94 2.60 25.01
C THR A 53 12.08 3.61 24.85
N GLY A 54 12.38 4.02 23.62
CA GLY A 54 13.56 4.84 23.31
C GLY A 54 14.87 4.07 23.30
N MET A 55 14.86 2.76 23.61
CA MET A 55 16.06 1.93 23.61
C MET A 55 16.59 1.73 22.18
N GLN A 56 17.86 2.07 21.98
CA GLN A 56 18.57 1.89 20.72
C GLN A 56 19.30 0.56 20.77
N ILE A 57 18.72 -0.45 20.11
CA ILE A 57 19.26 -1.81 20.09
C ILE A 57 20.11 -1.99 18.84
N GLU A 58 21.39 -2.28 19.06
CA GLU A 58 22.41 -2.53 18.03
C GLU A 58 23.10 -3.88 18.22
N THR A 59 23.06 -4.48 19.41
CA THR A 59 23.70 -5.77 19.70
C THR A 59 22.80 -6.72 20.48
N ILE A 60 23.12 -8.01 20.46
CA ILE A 60 22.36 -9.04 21.20
C ILE A 60 22.27 -8.69 22.69
N GLY A 61 23.38 -8.30 23.34
CA GLY A 61 23.40 -8.02 24.78
C GLY A 61 22.46 -6.90 25.21
N GLN A 62 22.05 -6.02 24.30
CA GLN A 62 21.10 -4.94 24.58
C GLN A 62 19.64 -5.40 24.58
N LEU A 63 19.34 -6.64 24.19
CA LEU A 63 17.97 -7.20 24.20
C LEU A 63 17.49 -7.59 25.61
N GLU A 64 18.39 -7.82 26.57
CA GLU A 64 18.01 -8.22 27.94
C GLU A 64 17.11 -7.20 28.65
N PRO A 65 17.42 -5.89 28.68
CA PRO A 65 16.52 -4.88 29.23
C PRO A 65 15.13 -4.87 28.58
N VAL A 66 15.04 -5.17 27.28
CA VAL A 66 13.76 -5.24 26.57
C VAL A 66 12.92 -6.42 27.05
N LEU A 67 13.54 -7.59 27.18
CA LEU A 67 12.87 -8.80 27.69
C LEU A 67 12.46 -8.64 29.16
N ALA A 68 13.29 -8.00 29.98
CA ALA A 68 12.95 -7.66 31.35
C ALA A 68 11.70 -6.77 31.41
N HIS A 69 11.64 -5.74 30.56
CA HIS A 69 10.46 -4.87 30.46
C HIS A 69 9.22 -5.61 29.94
N ALA A 70 9.36 -6.48 28.93
CA ALA A 70 8.26 -7.32 28.45
C ALA A 70 7.70 -8.22 29.56
N ARG A 71 8.56 -8.75 30.43
CA ARG A 71 8.16 -9.56 31.58
C ARG A 71 7.39 -8.77 32.64
N GLU A 72 7.74 -7.51 32.87
CA GLU A 72 7.01 -6.62 33.80
C GLU A 72 5.56 -6.35 33.36
N LEU A 73 5.30 -6.43 32.06
CA LEU A 73 3.97 -6.22 31.46
C LEU A 73 3.11 -7.48 31.46
N LEU A 74 3.63 -8.64 31.87
CA LEU A 74 2.87 -9.87 31.94
C LEU A 74 2.00 -9.91 33.19
N HIS A 75 0.73 -10.28 32.99
CA HIS A 75 -0.26 -10.38 34.05
C HIS A 75 -0.69 -11.82 34.31
N PRO A 76 -1.19 -12.14 35.51
CA PRO A 76 -1.76 -13.45 35.79
C PRO A 76 -3.06 -13.68 35.01
N MET A 77 -3.40 -14.95 34.81
CA MET A 77 -4.62 -15.32 34.11
C MET A 77 -5.88 -14.83 34.87
N PRO A 78 -6.92 -14.36 34.15
CA PRO A 78 -8.20 -13.98 34.73
C PRO A 78 -8.79 -15.06 35.66
N SER A 79 -9.24 -14.66 36.85
CA SER A 79 -9.89 -15.58 37.79
C SER A 79 -11.19 -16.16 37.22
N ASN A 80 -11.46 -17.44 37.52
CA ASN A 80 -12.71 -18.09 37.13
C ASN A 80 -13.93 -17.60 37.93
N ASN A 81 -13.71 -17.07 39.14
CA ASN A 81 -14.76 -16.84 40.14
C ASN A 81 -15.09 -15.36 40.38
N HIS A 82 -14.32 -14.41 39.84
CA HIS A 82 -14.52 -12.98 40.05
C HIS A 82 -14.35 -12.22 38.74
N TRP A 83 -15.31 -11.34 38.43
CA TRP A 83 -15.23 -10.47 37.26
C TRP A 83 -14.42 -9.22 37.61
N THR A 84 -13.22 -9.09 37.04
CA THR A 84 -12.39 -7.89 37.14
C THR A 84 -12.24 -7.23 35.76
N PRO A 85 -11.95 -5.92 35.67
CA PRO A 85 -11.71 -5.27 34.38
C PRO A 85 -10.37 -5.73 33.77
N TYR A 86 -10.39 -6.69 32.84
CA TYR A 86 -9.17 -7.28 32.24
C TYR A 86 -8.56 -6.47 31.08
N LEU A 87 -9.14 -5.32 30.70
CA LEU A 87 -8.74 -4.58 29.51
C LEU A 87 -7.29 -4.08 29.60
N GLY A 88 -6.91 -3.41 30.70
CA GLY A 88 -5.53 -2.96 30.88
C GLY A 88 -4.53 -4.12 30.85
N GLU A 89 -4.79 -5.17 31.63
CA GLU A 89 -3.92 -6.36 31.72
C GLU A 89 -3.74 -7.07 30.36
N THR A 90 -4.82 -7.14 29.57
CA THR A 90 -4.78 -7.73 28.22
C THR A 90 -3.97 -6.87 27.27
N LEU A 91 -4.08 -5.55 27.36
CA LEU A 91 -3.34 -4.61 26.51
C LEU A 91 -1.84 -4.57 26.86
N ASP A 92 -1.49 -4.61 28.15
CA ASP A 92 -0.11 -4.70 28.61
C ASP A 92 0.52 -6.01 28.11
N SER A 93 -0.20 -7.13 28.25
CA SER A 93 0.24 -8.43 27.72
C SER A 93 0.37 -8.40 26.20
N GLY A 94 -0.52 -7.68 25.51
CA GLY A 94 -0.41 -7.41 24.08
C GLY A 94 0.90 -6.69 23.74
N MET A 95 1.26 -5.64 24.47
CA MET A 95 2.52 -4.91 24.28
C MET A 95 3.75 -5.79 24.57
N ALA A 96 3.71 -6.60 25.63
CA ALA A 96 4.74 -7.61 25.92
C ALA A 96 4.95 -8.57 24.75
N THR A 97 3.85 -9.02 24.13
CA THR A 97 3.88 -9.87 22.93
C THR A 97 4.60 -9.18 21.78
N LEU A 98 4.35 -7.89 21.55
CA LEU A 98 5.01 -7.15 20.47
C LEU A 98 6.52 -7.03 20.70
N PHE A 99 6.95 -6.73 21.93
CA PHE A 99 8.38 -6.72 22.26
C PHE A 99 9.02 -8.09 22.04
N ALA A 100 8.40 -9.17 22.53
CA ALA A 100 8.91 -10.51 22.32
C ALA A 100 8.99 -10.89 20.84
N ALA A 101 7.98 -10.54 20.04
CA ALA A 101 7.98 -10.79 18.60
C ALA A 101 9.12 -10.06 17.88
N GLU A 102 9.34 -8.77 18.18
CA GLU A 102 10.43 -8.00 17.55
C GLU A 102 11.82 -8.52 17.98
N VAL A 103 11.98 -8.94 19.24
CA VAL A 103 13.21 -9.60 19.72
C VAL A 103 13.46 -10.91 18.97
N ILE A 104 12.43 -11.76 18.79
CA ILE A 104 12.57 -13.03 18.06
C ILE A 104 12.95 -12.78 16.60
N GLU A 105 12.28 -11.85 15.92
CA GLU A 105 12.61 -11.48 14.54
C GLU A 105 14.03 -10.93 14.43
N ALA A 106 14.45 -10.06 15.35
CA ALA A 106 15.81 -9.55 15.42
C ALA A 106 16.86 -10.67 15.57
N ILE A 107 16.59 -11.67 16.42
CA ILE A 107 17.44 -12.86 16.56
C ILE A 107 17.44 -13.69 15.28
N ARG A 108 16.29 -13.89 14.63
CA ARG A 108 16.20 -14.61 13.35
C ARG A 108 17.04 -13.95 12.24
N PHE A 109 17.12 -12.63 12.20
CA PHE A 109 18.05 -11.92 11.33
C PHE A 109 19.52 -12.24 11.62
N VAL A 110 19.92 -12.32 12.90
CA VAL A 110 21.29 -12.74 13.29
C VAL A 110 21.63 -14.14 12.78
N TYR A 111 20.65 -15.04 12.72
CA TYR A 111 20.81 -16.38 12.19
C TYR A 111 20.64 -16.50 10.67
N GLY A 112 20.34 -15.39 9.97
CA GLY A 112 20.07 -15.40 8.52
C GLY A 112 18.80 -16.13 8.14
N LEU A 113 17.83 -16.24 9.07
CA LEU A 113 16.52 -16.84 8.84
C LEU A 113 15.51 -15.83 8.28
N GLN A 114 15.83 -14.54 8.36
CA GLN A 114 15.04 -13.43 7.84
C GLN A 114 15.88 -12.54 6.90
N PRO A 115 15.31 -11.97 5.83
CA PRO A 115 13.93 -12.18 5.38
C PRO A 115 13.65 -13.64 5.00
N GLU A 116 12.43 -14.12 5.24
CA GLU A 116 12.12 -15.54 5.18
C GLU A 116 12.34 -16.10 3.75
N PRO A 117 13.11 -17.19 3.58
CA PRO A 117 13.33 -17.77 2.27
C PRO A 117 12.05 -18.45 1.76
N LEU A 118 11.64 -18.09 0.53
CA LEU A 118 10.52 -18.71 -0.19
C LEU A 118 10.96 -19.02 -1.63
N PRO A 119 11.44 -20.24 -1.91
CA PRO A 119 11.95 -20.60 -3.23
C PRO A 119 10.91 -20.39 -4.34
N GLY A 120 11.33 -19.76 -5.44
CA GLY A 120 10.46 -19.48 -6.59
C GLY A 120 9.54 -18.26 -6.42
N PHE A 121 9.67 -17.51 -5.32
CA PHE A 121 9.00 -16.23 -5.14
C PHE A 121 9.83 -15.09 -5.76
N GLN A 122 9.14 -14.18 -6.45
CA GLN A 122 9.74 -12.97 -7.02
C GLN A 122 8.94 -11.75 -6.57
N LEU A 123 9.60 -10.85 -5.85
CA LEU A 123 8.98 -9.63 -5.33
C LEU A 123 8.89 -8.56 -6.42
N ALA A 124 7.69 -8.03 -6.64
CA ALA A 124 7.45 -6.92 -7.56
C ALA A 124 7.81 -5.57 -6.94
N GLY A 125 8.50 -4.70 -7.68
CA GLY A 125 8.78 -3.33 -7.23
C GLY A 125 9.87 -3.16 -6.16
N GLY A 126 10.78 -4.12 -6.00
CA GLY A 126 11.86 -4.01 -5.03
C GLY A 126 12.81 -2.84 -5.30
N THR A 127 13.23 -2.14 -4.25
CA THR A 127 14.35 -1.18 -4.35
C THR A 127 15.63 -1.97 -4.67
N SER A 128 16.40 -1.54 -5.67
CA SER A 128 17.64 -2.21 -6.14
C SER A 128 18.80 -2.21 -5.10
N PHE A 129 18.49 -1.92 -3.85
CA PHE A 129 19.43 -1.59 -2.77
C PHE A 129 19.18 -2.41 -1.49
N THR A 130 18.42 -3.50 -1.58
CA THR A 130 18.26 -4.45 -0.48
C THR A 130 19.53 -5.30 -0.33
N SER A 131 20.45 -4.79 0.50
CA SER A 131 21.70 -5.41 1.01
C SER A 131 22.91 -5.44 0.06
N PRO A 132 23.93 -4.57 0.28
CA PRO A 132 25.28 -4.74 -0.29
C PRO A 132 25.99 -6.00 0.22
N ASP A 133 25.55 -6.56 1.36
CA ASP A 133 26.28 -7.63 2.07
C ASP A 133 25.74 -9.05 1.81
N MET A 134 24.71 -9.22 0.97
CA MET A 134 24.20 -10.54 0.56
C MET A 134 24.56 -10.82 -0.89
N GLY A 135 25.82 -11.18 -1.12
CA GLY A 135 26.28 -11.88 -2.33
C GLY A 135 27.07 -11.03 -3.33
N GLU A 136 28.40 -11.07 -3.19
CA GLU A 136 29.31 -10.91 -4.33
C GLU A 136 29.01 -12.03 -5.36
N ASN A 137 28.08 -11.79 -6.28
CA ASN A 137 28.09 -12.38 -7.61
C ASN A 137 27.18 -11.56 -8.53
N GLY A 138 27.83 -10.67 -9.28
CA GLY A 138 27.19 -9.75 -10.20
C GLY A 138 26.34 -10.46 -11.26
N ASN A 139 25.04 -10.17 -11.23
CA ASN A 139 24.24 -9.94 -12.41
C ASN A 139 23.05 -9.06 -11.99
N GLY A 140 22.84 -7.92 -12.66
CA GLY A 140 21.82 -6.94 -12.29
C GLY A 140 20.39 -7.42 -12.54
N SER A 141 19.84 -8.22 -11.62
CA SER A 141 18.45 -8.66 -11.62
C SER A 141 17.70 -8.20 -10.36
N ASN A 142 16.51 -7.66 -10.60
CA ASN A 142 15.45 -7.25 -9.69
C ASN A 142 15.33 -8.04 -8.36
N GLY A 143 15.13 -7.31 -7.25
CA GLY A 143 14.51 -7.82 -6.02
C GLY A 143 15.26 -8.94 -5.27
N MET A 144 14.86 -9.21 -4.02
CA MET A 144 15.30 -10.40 -3.31
C MET A 144 14.66 -11.65 -3.96
N ASP A 145 15.25 -12.16 -5.04
CA ASP A 145 14.79 -13.41 -5.65
C ASP A 145 14.82 -14.55 -4.59
N GLY A 146 13.69 -15.24 -4.43
CA GLY A 146 13.54 -16.37 -3.52
C GLY A 146 13.38 -16.05 -2.03
N HIS A 147 13.09 -14.80 -1.65
CA HIS A 147 12.80 -14.41 -0.26
C HIS A 147 11.55 -13.53 -0.17
N LEU A 148 10.86 -13.62 0.97
CA LEU A 148 9.81 -12.69 1.36
C LEU A 148 10.41 -11.33 1.73
N ASN A 149 9.55 -10.31 1.88
CA ASN A 149 10.01 -8.94 2.05
C ASN A 149 10.67 -8.70 3.41
N GLY A 150 10.13 -9.29 4.48
CA GLY A 150 10.46 -8.90 5.85
C GLY A 150 10.11 -7.42 6.13
N PRO A 151 10.85 -6.71 7.01
CA PRO A 151 10.58 -5.33 7.35
C PRO A 151 10.79 -4.40 6.15
N ILE A 152 9.81 -3.52 5.91
CA ILE A 152 9.87 -2.50 4.83
C ILE A 152 11.02 -1.53 5.12
N ASP A 153 11.77 -1.13 4.09
CA ASP A 153 12.85 -0.15 4.23
C ASP A 153 12.33 1.29 4.46
N ASP A 154 13.15 2.15 5.08
CA ASP A 154 12.74 3.53 5.37
C ASP A 154 12.59 4.40 4.11
N ILE A 155 13.20 4.00 2.98
CA ILE A 155 13.12 4.74 1.72
C ILE A 155 11.72 4.57 1.12
N GLN A 156 11.22 3.33 1.09
CA GLN A 156 9.90 2.95 0.64
C GLN A 156 8.82 3.52 1.55
N LEU A 157 9.03 3.49 2.87
CA LEU A 157 8.17 4.18 3.83
C LEU A 157 8.03 5.67 3.47
N ARG A 158 9.14 6.37 3.19
CA ARG A 158 9.11 7.78 2.77
C ARG A 158 8.42 7.99 1.43
N SER A 159 8.61 7.08 0.47
CA SER A 159 7.96 7.12 -0.85
C SER A 159 6.43 7.07 -0.72
N TRP A 160 5.90 6.13 0.06
CA TRP A 160 4.45 6.04 0.32
C TRP A 160 3.92 7.10 1.28
N GLY A 161 4.79 7.73 2.07
CA GLY A 161 4.43 8.82 2.98
C GLY A 161 3.60 9.90 2.32
N ILE A 162 3.96 10.30 1.10
CA ILE A 162 3.23 11.32 0.32
C ILE A 162 1.80 10.87 0.00
N GLN A 163 1.61 9.58 -0.31
CA GLN A 163 0.30 9.04 -0.66
C GLN A 163 -0.61 8.83 0.57
N LEU A 164 -0.01 8.52 1.72
CA LEU A 164 -0.72 8.48 3.00
C LEU A 164 -1.18 9.89 3.41
N VAL A 165 -0.34 10.89 3.17
CA VAL A 165 -0.59 12.31 3.42
C VAL A 165 -1.73 12.85 2.56
N ASP A 166 -1.67 12.65 1.24
CA ASP A 166 -2.64 13.24 0.29
C ASP A 166 -3.97 12.46 0.21
N GLY A 167 -4.03 11.31 0.90
CA GLY A 167 -5.20 10.44 1.01
C GLY A 167 -5.42 9.52 -0.20
N ARG A 168 -4.47 9.43 -1.14
CA ARG A 168 -4.49 8.44 -2.23
C ARG A 168 -4.33 7.01 -1.71
N MET A 169 -3.58 6.85 -0.62
CA MET A 169 -3.48 5.62 0.15
C MET A 169 -4.20 5.87 1.48
N PRO A 170 -5.45 5.42 1.65
CA PRO A 170 -6.26 5.82 2.79
C PRO A 170 -5.81 5.14 4.10
N GLY A 171 -5.00 4.08 4.04
CA GLY A 171 -4.52 3.32 5.19
C GLY A 171 -3.93 1.97 4.77
N PHE A 172 -3.80 1.05 5.72
CA PHE A 172 -3.32 -0.32 5.43
C PHE A 172 -4.16 -1.42 6.10
N ALA A 173 -4.19 -2.59 5.49
CA ALA A 173 -4.80 -3.81 5.99
C ALA A 173 -3.71 -4.82 6.34
N ALA A 174 -3.63 -5.27 7.58
CA ALA A 174 -2.76 -6.37 7.99
C ALA A 174 -3.54 -7.68 7.96
N ILE A 175 -3.31 -8.52 6.95
CA ILE A 175 -3.92 -9.85 6.83
C ILE A 175 -3.03 -10.87 7.53
N VAL A 176 -3.61 -11.64 8.45
CA VAL A 176 -2.91 -12.66 9.23
C VAL A 176 -3.60 -14.01 9.08
N GLY A 177 -2.92 -15.00 8.49
CA GLY A 177 -3.43 -16.37 8.36
C GLY A 177 -3.68 -16.79 6.92
N ALA A 178 -4.76 -17.57 6.69
CA ALA A 178 -5.12 -18.07 5.38
C ALA A 178 -6.63 -18.02 5.15
N ALA A 179 -7.02 -17.59 3.95
CA ALA A 179 -8.42 -17.54 3.54
C ALA A 179 -8.98 -18.95 3.32
N LYS A 180 -10.31 -19.06 3.30
CA LYS A 180 -11.05 -20.31 3.03
C LYS A 180 -10.61 -21.02 1.75
N SER A 181 -10.33 -20.28 0.67
CA SER A 181 -9.83 -20.81 -0.60
C SER A 181 -8.90 -19.82 -1.30
N ASN A 182 -8.21 -20.27 -2.36
CA ASN A 182 -7.32 -19.41 -3.14
C ASN A 182 -8.10 -18.29 -3.84
N GLU A 183 -9.26 -18.59 -4.41
CA GLU A 183 -10.11 -17.61 -5.09
C GLU A 183 -10.61 -16.52 -4.14
N VAL A 184 -10.94 -16.90 -2.90
CA VAL A 184 -11.31 -15.95 -1.83
C VAL A 184 -10.12 -15.06 -1.46
N ALA A 185 -8.92 -15.63 -1.34
CA ALA A 185 -7.71 -14.85 -1.06
C ALA A 185 -7.45 -13.79 -2.15
N VAL A 186 -7.52 -14.19 -3.43
CA VAL A 186 -7.37 -13.28 -4.56
C VAL A 186 -8.43 -12.18 -4.52
N LYS A 187 -9.70 -12.54 -4.30
CA LYS A 187 -10.80 -11.57 -4.24
C LYS A 187 -10.59 -10.55 -3.10
N ILE A 188 -10.22 -10.98 -1.90
CA ILE A 188 -9.95 -10.08 -0.76
C ILE A 188 -8.85 -9.07 -1.12
N VAL A 189 -7.71 -9.54 -1.64
CA VAL A 189 -6.58 -8.66 -1.99
C VAL A 189 -6.95 -7.71 -3.12
N ARG A 190 -7.63 -8.19 -4.17
CA ARG A 190 -8.07 -7.35 -5.30
C ARG A 190 -9.06 -6.28 -4.86
N GLU A 191 -9.97 -6.56 -3.93
CA GLU A 191 -10.87 -5.56 -3.36
C GLU A 191 -10.13 -4.49 -2.54
N LEU A 192 -9.10 -4.87 -1.79
CA LEU A 192 -8.25 -3.90 -1.08
C LEU A 192 -7.43 -3.03 -2.06
N GLN A 193 -6.85 -3.64 -3.09
CA GLN A 193 -6.09 -2.93 -4.15
C GLN A 193 -6.96 -1.94 -4.92
N ARG A 194 -8.18 -2.32 -5.31
CA ARG A 194 -9.16 -1.42 -5.97
C ARG A 194 -9.48 -0.17 -5.14
N ARG A 195 -9.33 -0.27 -3.82
CA ARG A 195 -9.57 0.79 -2.85
C ARG A 195 -8.28 1.51 -2.44
N ASN A 196 -7.17 1.21 -3.11
CA ASN A 196 -5.81 1.70 -2.86
C ASN A 196 -5.34 1.47 -1.41
N ILE A 197 -5.85 0.44 -0.75
CA ILE A 197 -5.45 0.10 0.63
C ILE A 197 -4.18 -0.74 0.56
N LEU A 198 -3.12 -0.26 1.22
CA LEU A 198 -1.86 -1.00 1.35
C LEU A 198 -2.10 -2.28 2.15
N THR A 199 -1.70 -3.42 1.61
CA THR A 199 -1.99 -4.72 2.22
C THR A 199 -0.70 -5.39 2.66
N PHE A 200 -0.65 -5.81 3.93
CA PHE A 200 0.46 -6.56 4.51
C PHE A 200 0.02 -8.00 4.76
N LEU A 201 0.77 -8.96 4.24
CA LEU A 201 0.44 -10.37 4.33
C LEU A 201 1.39 -11.06 5.31
N SER A 202 0.82 -11.72 6.32
CA SER A 202 1.56 -12.50 7.31
C SER A 202 0.77 -13.70 7.81
N GLY A 203 1.40 -14.57 8.60
CA GLY A 203 0.69 -15.63 9.30
C GLY A 203 0.32 -16.84 8.46
N ASN A 204 -0.02 -17.92 9.17
CA ASN A 204 -0.54 -19.15 8.58
C ASN A 204 -1.65 -19.74 9.45
N VAL A 205 -2.34 -20.72 8.88
CA VAL A 205 -3.26 -21.63 9.55
C VAL A 205 -2.85 -23.03 9.13
N ASN A 206 -2.44 -23.87 10.08
CA ASN A 206 -1.98 -25.24 9.83
C ASN A 206 -0.87 -25.33 8.75
N GLY A 207 0.08 -24.38 8.76
CA GLY A 207 1.20 -24.33 7.81
C GLY A 207 0.87 -23.73 6.44
N ARG A 208 -0.37 -23.31 6.20
CA ARG A 208 -0.77 -22.61 4.97
C ARG A 208 -0.97 -21.12 5.22
N SER A 209 -0.28 -20.28 4.46
CA SER A 209 -0.39 -18.81 4.50
C SER A 209 -1.17 -18.29 3.30
N ILE A 210 -1.81 -17.12 3.43
CA ILE A 210 -2.39 -16.38 2.31
C ILE A 210 -1.35 -16.09 1.21
N ILE A 211 -0.07 -15.95 1.57
CA ILE A 211 1.02 -15.75 0.60
C ILE A 211 1.09 -16.93 -0.38
N HIS A 212 1.01 -18.17 0.12
CA HIS A 212 0.97 -19.37 -0.72
C HIS A 212 -0.25 -19.39 -1.64
N GLN A 213 -1.42 -18.99 -1.12
CA GLN A 213 -2.67 -18.96 -1.89
C GLN A 213 -2.58 -17.98 -3.06
N LEU A 214 -1.99 -16.81 -2.86
CA LEU A 214 -1.85 -15.78 -3.89
C LEU A 214 -0.77 -16.15 -4.93
N GLN A 215 0.33 -16.76 -4.48
CA GLN A 215 1.40 -17.21 -5.37
C GLN A 215 0.93 -18.31 -6.32
N GLU A 216 0.14 -19.26 -5.84
CA GLU A 216 -0.43 -20.34 -6.67
C GLU A 216 -1.36 -19.81 -7.77
N GLU A 217 -2.06 -18.72 -7.52
CA GLU A 217 -2.94 -18.04 -8.49
C GLU A 217 -2.18 -17.03 -9.39
N GLY A 218 -0.85 -16.96 -9.27
CA GLY A 218 -0.02 -16.07 -10.06
C GLY A 218 -0.26 -14.58 -9.79
N VAL A 219 -0.71 -14.23 -8.57
CA VAL A 219 -0.86 -12.82 -8.18
C VAL A 219 0.51 -12.21 -7.92
N GLU A 220 0.80 -11.11 -8.59
CA GLU A 220 2.02 -10.33 -8.39
C GLU A 220 1.97 -9.59 -7.04
N LEU A 221 2.95 -9.87 -6.17
CA LEU A 221 3.06 -9.31 -4.82
C LEU A 221 4.31 -8.45 -4.70
N GLY A 222 4.16 -7.26 -4.10
CA GLY A 222 5.27 -6.41 -3.75
C GLY A 222 4.88 -4.94 -3.59
N TYR A 223 5.86 -4.06 -3.74
CA TYR A 223 5.70 -2.63 -3.49
C TYR A 223 4.86 -1.95 -4.57
N ASP A 224 5.04 -2.34 -5.84
CA ASP A 224 4.30 -1.75 -6.95
C ASP A 224 2.80 -2.06 -6.85
N THR A 225 2.44 -3.23 -6.30
CA THR A 225 1.04 -3.70 -6.19
C THR A 225 0.40 -3.40 -4.83
N TYR A 226 1.06 -2.58 -3.99
CA TYR A 226 0.69 -2.31 -2.59
C TYR A 226 0.31 -3.56 -1.79
N THR A 227 0.94 -4.70 -2.08
CA THR A 227 0.63 -5.98 -1.42
C THR A 227 1.94 -6.63 -1.00
N VAL A 228 2.36 -6.35 0.23
CA VAL A 228 3.69 -6.70 0.73
C VAL A 228 3.64 -8.00 1.55
N PRO A 229 4.37 -9.05 1.14
CA PRO A 229 4.44 -10.28 1.91
C PRO A 229 5.56 -10.23 2.94
N PHE A 230 5.20 -10.19 4.22
CA PHE A 230 6.14 -10.06 5.33
C PHE A 230 6.77 -11.37 5.77
N GLY A 231 5.98 -12.44 5.87
CA GLY A 231 6.43 -13.75 6.32
C GLY A 231 5.26 -14.72 6.43
N THR A 232 5.53 -16.02 6.46
CA THR A 232 4.47 -17.05 6.53
C THR A 232 3.99 -17.29 7.96
N ASP A 233 4.61 -16.70 8.97
CA ASP A 233 4.22 -16.86 10.37
C ASP A 233 3.61 -15.60 11.00
N THR A 234 2.98 -15.79 12.17
CA THR A 234 2.27 -14.72 12.87
C THR A 234 3.23 -13.67 13.44
N LEU A 235 4.50 -14.03 13.71
CA LEU A 235 5.50 -13.10 14.24
C LEU A 235 5.83 -12.01 13.25
N SER A 236 5.83 -12.34 11.96
CA SER A 236 6.04 -11.39 10.86
C SER A 236 5.00 -10.26 10.81
N ALA A 237 3.86 -10.39 11.50
CA ALA A 237 2.90 -9.29 11.67
C ALA A 237 3.51 -8.10 12.44
N ILE A 238 4.61 -8.31 13.18
CA ILE A 238 5.33 -7.24 13.87
C ILE A 238 5.86 -6.17 12.93
N TYR A 239 6.19 -6.54 11.68
CA TYR A 239 6.68 -5.60 10.68
C TYR A 239 5.60 -4.57 10.27
N ALA A 240 4.31 -4.93 10.32
CA ALA A 240 3.20 -4.01 10.09
C ALA A 240 3.11 -2.95 11.20
N LEU A 241 3.27 -3.38 12.46
CA LEU A 241 3.25 -2.49 13.61
C LEU A 241 4.52 -1.64 13.68
N GLY A 242 5.67 -2.21 13.34
CA GLY A 242 6.93 -1.46 13.17
C GLY A 242 6.85 -0.42 12.04
N PHE A 243 6.13 -0.70 10.95
CA PHE A 243 5.82 0.30 9.91
C PHE A 243 4.98 1.45 10.50
N ALA A 244 3.92 1.13 11.24
CA ALA A 244 3.05 2.12 11.89
C ALA A 244 3.80 3.02 12.91
N VAL A 245 4.68 2.43 13.72
CA VAL A 245 5.56 3.20 14.63
C VAL A 245 6.46 4.15 13.84
N ARG A 246 7.09 3.67 12.76
CA ARG A 246 7.97 4.52 11.93
C ARG A 246 7.21 5.61 11.19
N SER A 247 5.93 5.41 10.85
CA SER A 247 5.09 6.49 10.32
C SER A 247 4.96 7.64 11.32
N ALA A 248 4.78 7.35 12.61
CA ALA A 248 4.74 8.39 13.66
C ALA A 248 6.11 9.07 13.86
N LEU A 249 7.20 8.30 13.86
CA LEU A 249 8.55 8.85 14.04
C LEU A 249 8.98 9.73 12.85
N THR A 250 8.70 9.28 11.62
CA THR A 250 9.16 9.94 10.38
C THR A 250 8.30 11.13 10.01
N PHE A 251 6.98 10.96 10.03
CA PHE A 251 6.06 12.00 9.56
C PHE A 251 5.53 12.81 10.74
N GLY A 252 5.08 12.15 11.80
CA GLY A 252 4.53 12.82 12.99
C GLY A 252 5.57 13.61 13.81
N GLY A 253 6.87 13.40 13.57
CA GLY A 253 7.96 14.09 14.26
C GLY A 253 8.17 13.63 15.72
N MET A 254 7.54 12.52 16.12
CA MET A 254 7.74 11.93 17.45
C MET A 254 9.15 11.38 17.61
N LYS A 255 9.64 11.33 18.85
CA LYS A 255 10.93 10.70 19.20
C LYS A 255 10.69 9.33 19.82
N GLY A 256 11.69 8.46 19.75
CA GLY A 256 11.67 7.18 20.48
C GLY A 256 11.43 7.38 21.98
N GLY A 257 10.60 6.52 22.57
CA GLY A 257 10.19 6.59 23.98
C GLY A 257 8.93 7.43 24.22
N MET A 258 8.40 8.13 23.22
CA MET A 258 7.11 8.85 23.30
C MET A 258 5.94 7.88 23.04
N ALA A 259 5.86 6.80 23.81
CA ALA A 259 4.94 5.69 23.56
C ALA A 259 3.48 6.14 23.42
N ARG A 260 3.02 6.99 24.35
CA ARG A 260 1.63 7.48 24.36
C ARG A 260 1.33 8.30 23.11
N GLU A 261 2.20 9.22 22.74
CA GLU A 261 2.05 10.09 21.59
C GLU A 261 2.07 9.29 20.28
N ILE A 262 2.95 8.29 20.18
CA ILE A 262 3.03 7.38 19.02
C ILE A 262 1.75 6.55 18.90
N LEU A 263 1.22 5.99 19.99
CA LEU A 263 -0.02 5.22 19.97
C LEU A 263 -1.23 6.10 19.61
N MET A 264 -1.29 7.32 20.16
CA MET A 264 -2.35 8.28 19.82
C MET A 264 -2.27 8.75 18.36
N TYR A 265 -1.07 9.02 17.85
CA TYR A 265 -0.86 9.35 16.44
C TYR A 265 -1.39 8.24 15.54
N ASN A 266 -1.02 6.99 15.82
CA ASN A 266 -1.48 5.84 15.04
C ASN A 266 -3.00 5.68 15.09
N LYS A 267 -3.60 5.83 16.27
CA LYS A 267 -5.05 5.76 16.44
C LYS A 267 -5.80 6.82 15.62
N GLU A 268 -5.27 8.03 15.53
CA GLU A 268 -5.95 9.18 14.91
C GLU A 268 -5.62 9.40 13.43
N ARG A 269 -4.41 9.03 13.00
CA ARG A 269 -3.88 9.36 11.66
C ARG A 269 -3.67 8.14 10.77
N VAL A 270 -3.40 6.98 11.36
CA VAL A 270 -3.13 5.74 10.60
C VAL A 270 -4.40 4.89 10.57
N PHE A 271 -5.11 4.91 9.45
CA PHE A 271 -6.33 4.14 9.27
C PHE A 271 -6.03 2.67 8.93
N ALA A 272 -5.50 1.94 9.91
CA ALA A 272 -5.19 0.53 9.77
C ALA A 272 -6.17 -0.39 10.47
N PHE A 273 -6.35 -1.60 9.93
CA PHE A 273 -7.10 -2.70 10.55
C PHE A 273 -6.40 -4.04 10.33
N VAL A 274 -6.71 -5.00 11.20
CA VAL A 274 -6.23 -6.38 11.10
C VAL A 274 -7.36 -7.27 10.61
N LEU A 275 -7.09 -8.09 9.60
CA LEU A 275 -7.98 -9.14 9.12
C LEU A 275 -7.36 -10.51 9.47
N ALA A 276 -7.89 -11.15 10.50
CA ALA A 276 -7.47 -12.48 10.92
C ALA A 276 -8.27 -13.54 10.16
N LEU A 277 -7.58 -14.36 9.34
CA LEU A 277 -8.19 -15.39 8.52
C LEU A 277 -7.89 -16.79 9.06
N GLY A 278 -8.93 -17.61 9.15
CA GLY A 278 -8.93 -18.96 9.70
C GLY A 278 -8.78 -19.00 11.23
N GLU A 279 -8.32 -20.13 11.75
CA GLU A 279 -8.28 -20.37 13.19
C GLU A 279 -7.38 -19.37 13.93
N VAL A 280 -7.93 -18.80 15.01
CA VAL A 280 -7.25 -17.84 15.88
C VAL A 280 -6.67 -18.55 17.12
N ASP A 281 -5.37 -18.86 17.04
CA ASP A 281 -4.59 -19.40 18.16
C ASP A 281 -4.26 -18.33 19.23
N ASP A 282 -3.64 -18.75 20.33
CA ASP A 282 -3.26 -17.85 21.42
C ASP A 282 -2.30 -16.74 20.99
N LEU A 283 -1.38 -17.05 20.06
CA LEU A 283 -0.39 -16.10 19.57
C LEU A 283 -1.07 -15.00 18.75
N LYS A 284 -2.03 -15.35 17.90
CA LYS A 284 -2.86 -14.39 17.16
C LYS A 284 -3.71 -13.54 18.11
N TYR A 285 -4.28 -14.11 19.18
CA TYR A 285 -4.99 -13.33 20.20
C TYR A 285 -4.06 -12.32 20.90
N ALA A 286 -2.85 -12.74 21.22
CA ALA A 286 -1.85 -11.90 21.90
C ALA A 286 -1.34 -10.77 20.98
N ALA A 287 -1.01 -11.07 19.73
CA ALA A 287 -0.62 -10.08 18.73
C ALA A 287 -1.76 -9.09 18.41
N ALA A 288 -3.00 -9.59 18.31
CA ALA A 288 -4.20 -8.77 18.16
C ALA A 288 -4.41 -7.80 19.33
N ALA A 289 -4.19 -8.25 20.58
CA ALA A 289 -4.21 -7.36 21.74
C ALA A 289 -3.16 -6.25 21.64
N GLY A 290 -1.98 -6.54 21.07
CA GLY A 290 -0.97 -5.55 20.72
C GLY A 290 -1.48 -4.53 19.70
N ALA A 291 -2.10 -4.97 18.60
CA ALA A 291 -2.66 -4.08 17.58
C ALA A 291 -3.77 -3.16 18.13
N ILE A 292 -4.56 -3.64 19.10
CA ILE A 292 -5.59 -2.84 19.77
C ILE A 292 -4.99 -1.64 20.51
N ASN A 293 -3.76 -1.73 21.05
CA ASN A 293 -3.07 -0.57 21.66
C ASN A 293 -2.88 0.60 20.67
N PHE A 294 -2.68 0.29 19.39
CA PHE A 294 -2.54 1.28 18.31
C PHE A 294 -3.89 1.85 17.86
N GLY A 295 -5.01 1.36 18.41
CA GLY A 295 -6.35 1.69 17.97
C GLY A 295 -6.75 1.00 16.67
N PHE A 296 -6.05 -0.08 16.27
CA PHE A 296 -6.37 -0.84 15.09
C PHE A 296 -7.39 -1.94 15.44
N PRO A 297 -8.57 -1.95 14.81
CA PRO A 297 -9.57 -2.99 15.04
C PRO A 297 -9.13 -4.29 14.38
N VAL A 298 -9.58 -5.40 14.96
CA VAL A 298 -9.29 -6.76 14.50
C VAL A 298 -10.60 -7.40 14.08
N ILE A 299 -10.69 -7.80 12.82
CA ILE A 299 -11.83 -8.50 12.25
C ILE A 299 -11.40 -9.94 11.99
N ALA A 300 -12.17 -10.91 12.50
CA ALA A 300 -11.90 -12.32 12.27
C ALA A 300 -13.00 -12.97 11.42
N ASP A 301 -12.60 -13.83 10.49
CA ASP A 301 -13.51 -14.62 9.65
C ASP A 301 -14.04 -15.90 10.31
N THR A 302 -13.79 -16.05 11.62
CA THR A 302 -14.21 -17.17 12.46
C THR A 302 -15.05 -16.69 13.65
N VAL A 303 -15.78 -17.62 14.27
CA VAL A 303 -16.60 -17.36 15.45
C VAL A 303 -15.70 -17.12 16.66
N ILE A 304 -15.57 -15.87 17.07
CA ILE A 304 -14.81 -15.46 18.25
C ILE A 304 -15.64 -14.47 19.08
N PRO A 305 -15.34 -14.29 20.38
CA PRO A 305 -16.00 -13.25 21.15
C PRO A 305 -15.65 -11.85 20.63
N GLU A 306 -16.58 -10.91 20.74
CA GLU A 306 -16.42 -9.55 20.23
C GLU A 306 -16.09 -8.53 21.32
N ILE A 307 -15.51 -7.40 20.92
CA ILE A 307 -15.28 -6.21 21.76
C ILE A 307 -15.94 -5.02 21.05
N LEU A 308 -17.25 -4.90 21.27
CA LEU A 308 -18.09 -3.84 20.71
C LEU A 308 -18.02 -2.55 21.55
N PRO A 309 -18.44 -1.40 21.01
CA PRO A 309 -18.38 -0.11 21.70
C PRO A 309 -19.31 -0.12 22.91
N THR A 310 -18.76 0.21 24.08
CA THR A 310 -19.54 0.33 25.33
C THR A 310 -19.45 1.75 25.87
N GLY A 311 -19.95 2.73 25.09
CA GLY A 311 -20.06 4.14 25.51
C GLY A 311 -18.76 4.92 25.76
N VAL A 312 -17.60 4.25 25.81
CA VAL A 312 -16.26 4.82 26.05
C VAL A 312 -15.41 4.86 24.78
N THR A 313 -15.78 4.08 23.75
CA THR A 313 -15.03 3.95 22.51
C THR A 313 -15.89 4.32 21.30
N THR A 314 -15.28 4.96 20.31
CA THR A 314 -15.97 5.44 19.10
C THR A 314 -16.18 4.32 18.07
N TYR A 315 -15.32 3.29 18.08
CA TYR A 315 -15.30 2.19 17.12
C TYR A 315 -15.20 0.82 17.81
N GLU A 316 -15.58 -0.24 17.09
CA GLU A 316 -15.44 -1.66 17.47
C GLU A 316 -13.95 -2.03 17.50
N HIS A 317 -13.49 -2.80 18.50
CA HIS A 317 -12.08 -3.23 18.57
C HIS A 317 -11.87 -4.66 18.08
N VAL A 318 -12.84 -5.54 18.32
CA VAL A 318 -12.83 -6.92 17.82
C VAL A 318 -14.21 -7.25 17.29
N VAL A 319 -14.27 -7.64 16.01
CA VAL A 319 -15.49 -8.01 15.30
C VAL A 319 -15.35 -9.44 14.81
N SER A 320 -16.37 -10.27 15.05
CA SER A 320 -16.43 -11.64 14.55
C SER A 320 -17.40 -11.67 13.38
N MET A 321 -16.89 -12.03 12.20
CA MET A 321 -17.69 -12.12 10.99
C MET A 321 -17.44 -13.49 10.33
N PRO A 322 -18.02 -14.57 10.87
CA PRO A 322 -17.78 -15.93 10.38
C PRO A 322 -18.06 -16.02 8.88
N PHE A 323 -17.07 -16.45 8.09
CA PHE A 323 -17.11 -16.31 6.63
C PHE A 323 -18.36 -16.94 6.00
N ASN A 324 -18.77 -18.11 6.48
CA ASN A 324 -19.91 -18.85 5.95
C ASN A 324 -21.27 -18.28 6.39
N GLU A 325 -21.30 -17.36 7.35
CA GLU A 325 -22.51 -16.70 7.87
C GLU A 325 -22.74 -15.31 7.23
N ILE A 326 -21.81 -14.86 6.37
CA ILE A 326 -21.94 -13.61 5.63
C ILE A 326 -23.04 -13.78 4.56
N ASP A 327 -23.97 -12.80 4.53
CA ASP A 327 -25.11 -12.76 3.60
C ASP A 327 -24.68 -12.34 2.19
N GLY A 328 -24.00 -13.26 1.50
CA GLY A 328 -23.63 -13.16 0.09
C GLY A 328 -24.08 -14.41 -0.68
N THR A 329 -24.38 -14.22 -1.96
CA THR A 329 -24.87 -15.28 -2.86
C THR A 329 -23.81 -16.34 -3.15
N ASP A 330 -22.53 -15.96 -3.17
CA ASP A 330 -21.38 -16.85 -3.32
C ASP A 330 -20.19 -16.42 -2.43
N ASP A 331 -19.11 -17.21 -2.45
CA ASP A 331 -17.92 -16.94 -1.63
C ASP A 331 -17.16 -15.67 -2.07
N LEU A 332 -17.31 -15.20 -3.32
CA LEU A 332 -16.67 -13.98 -3.80
C LEU A 332 -17.41 -12.72 -3.32
N GLU A 333 -18.74 -12.76 -3.30
CA GLU A 333 -19.56 -11.69 -2.73
C GLU A 333 -19.36 -11.61 -1.21
N ARG A 334 -19.26 -12.75 -0.52
CA ARG A 334 -18.92 -12.79 0.91
C ARG A 334 -17.57 -12.16 1.20
N ALA A 335 -16.56 -12.43 0.37
CA ALA A 335 -15.24 -11.81 0.48
C ALA A 335 -15.31 -10.28 0.31
N GLU A 336 -16.13 -9.79 -0.62
CA GLU A 336 -16.34 -8.35 -0.83
C GLU A 336 -17.01 -7.68 0.37
N LEU A 337 -18.07 -8.29 0.91
CA LEU A 337 -18.78 -7.82 2.11
C LEU A 337 -17.87 -7.84 3.35
N LEU A 338 -17.00 -8.84 3.48
CA LEU A 338 -16.01 -8.90 4.55
C LEU A 338 -15.05 -7.71 4.51
N VAL A 339 -14.49 -7.40 3.33
CA VAL A 339 -13.59 -6.24 3.15
C VAL A 339 -14.35 -4.93 3.39
N GLN A 340 -15.59 -4.82 2.92
CA GLN A 340 -16.43 -3.65 3.18
C GLN A 340 -16.64 -3.44 4.69
N LYS A 341 -16.98 -4.49 5.43
CA LYS A 341 -17.15 -4.40 6.88
C LYS A 341 -15.84 -3.96 7.57
N CYS A 342 -14.68 -4.47 7.15
CA CYS A 342 -13.39 -4.05 7.71
C CYS A 342 -13.14 -2.54 7.56
N ILE A 343 -13.45 -2.00 6.38
CA ILE A 343 -13.33 -0.57 6.04
C ILE A 343 -14.29 0.27 6.90
N GLU A 344 -15.54 -0.18 7.06
CA GLU A 344 -16.56 0.48 7.88
C GLU A 344 -16.16 0.51 9.36
N VAL A 345 -15.69 -0.61 9.90
CA VAL A 345 -15.28 -0.77 11.30
C VAL A 345 -14.16 0.20 11.66
N ARG A 346 -13.14 0.35 10.79
CA ARG A 346 -12.04 1.28 11.02
C ARG A 346 -12.42 2.74 10.71
N GLY A 347 -13.43 2.95 9.87
CA GLY A 347 -13.80 4.27 9.34
C GLY A 347 -12.86 4.76 8.24
N VAL A 348 -12.31 3.85 7.44
CA VAL A 348 -11.43 4.21 6.32
C VAL A 348 -12.25 4.94 5.25
N LYS A 349 -11.95 6.22 5.01
CA LYS A 349 -12.62 7.01 3.97
C LYS A 349 -12.00 6.70 2.60
N VAL A 350 -12.53 5.67 1.94
CA VAL A 350 -12.08 5.33 0.59
C VAL A 350 -12.74 6.27 -0.41
N LYS A 351 -11.93 7.01 -1.17
CA LYS A 351 -12.40 7.67 -2.39
C LYS A 351 -12.36 6.65 -3.54
N VAL A 352 -13.43 5.88 -3.71
CA VAL A 352 -13.55 5.01 -4.87
C VAL A 352 -13.82 5.88 -6.09
N SER A 353 -12.80 6.08 -6.92
CA SER A 353 -12.98 6.64 -8.26
C SER A 353 -13.53 5.52 -9.14
N ASN A 354 -14.84 5.51 -9.38
CA ASN A 354 -15.44 4.48 -10.24
C ASN A 354 -15.14 4.81 -11.70
N VAL A 355 -14.06 4.23 -12.23
CA VAL A 355 -13.64 4.41 -13.61
C VAL A 355 -14.21 3.27 -14.46
N PRO A 356 -14.97 3.54 -15.54
CA PRO A 356 -15.68 2.51 -16.29
C PRO A 356 -14.74 1.79 -17.28
N VAL A 357 -13.87 0.94 -16.74
CA VAL A 357 -12.91 0.11 -17.48
C VAL A 357 -13.04 -1.37 -17.10
N PRO A 358 -12.70 -2.30 -18.01
CA PRO A 358 -12.86 -3.74 -17.78
C PRO A 358 -11.71 -4.37 -16.98
N VAL A 359 -10.73 -3.57 -16.57
CA VAL A 359 -9.57 -3.99 -15.78
C VAL A 359 -9.63 -3.33 -14.39
N PRO A 360 -9.02 -3.92 -13.36
CA PRO A 360 -8.83 -3.23 -12.09
C PRO A 360 -8.18 -1.85 -12.29
N TYR A 361 -8.68 -0.85 -11.58
CA TYR A 361 -8.20 0.52 -11.65
C TYR A 361 -7.89 1.06 -10.26
N GLY A 362 -6.76 1.74 -10.08
CA GLY A 362 -6.27 2.26 -8.81
C GLY A 362 -4.79 2.66 -8.87
N SER A 363 -4.34 3.46 -7.90
CA SER A 363 -2.93 3.88 -7.80
C SER A 363 -1.98 2.73 -7.48
N ALA A 364 -2.51 1.58 -7.05
CA ALA A 364 -1.77 0.33 -6.88
C ALA A 364 -1.31 -0.33 -8.20
N PHE A 365 -1.75 0.17 -9.35
CA PHE A 365 -1.34 -0.37 -10.66
C PHE A 365 -0.39 0.57 -11.41
N GLU A 366 -0.13 1.77 -10.88
CA GLU A 366 0.64 2.81 -11.58
C GLU A 366 2.09 2.39 -11.91
N GLY A 367 2.65 1.48 -11.14
CA GLY A 367 4.02 0.96 -11.31
C GLY A 367 4.13 -0.26 -12.22
N GLU A 368 3.04 -0.84 -12.71
CA GLU A 368 3.08 -2.08 -13.50
C GLU A 368 3.90 -1.91 -14.79
N VAL A 369 4.84 -2.83 -15.03
CA VAL A 369 5.71 -2.83 -16.21
C VAL A 369 5.26 -3.89 -17.20
N VAL A 370 4.77 -3.47 -18.37
CA VAL A 370 4.42 -4.39 -19.47
C VAL A 370 5.68 -4.79 -20.22
N ARG A 371 6.16 -6.01 -19.96
CA ARG A 371 7.31 -6.61 -20.66
C ARG A 371 6.92 -7.05 -22.07
N LYS A 372 7.91 -7.16 -22.96
CA LYS A 372 7.68 -7.53 -24.36
C LYS A 372 6.95 -8.88 -24.51
N SER A 373 7.27 -9.85 -23.66
CA SER A 373 6.59 -11.17 -23.60
C SER A 373 5.08 -11.05 -23.48
N ASP A 374 4.62 -10.11 -22.65
CA ASP A 374 3.24 -9.96 -22.21
C ASP A 374 2.51 -8.84 -22.95
N MET A 375 3.16 -8.21 -23.94
CA MET A 375 2.68 -7.04 -24.66
C MET A 375 1.76 -7.42 -25.82
N ARG A 376 0.54 -6.86 -25.84
CA ARG A 376 -0.41 -6.96 -26.95
C ARG A 376 -0.07 -6.00 -28.09
N VAL A 377 0.16 -4.73 -27.75
CA VAL A 377 0.45 -3.64 -28.70
C VAL A 377 1.23 -2.52 -28.00
N GLU A 378 2.05 -1.80 -28.76
CA GLU A 378 2.85 -0.65 -28.35
C GLU A 378 2.49 0.60 -29.19
N PHE A 379 2.40 1.76 -28.54
CA PHE A 379 2.21 3.06 -29.19
C PHE A 379 3.35 3.99 -28.81
N GLY A 380 3.99 4.63 -29.76
CA GLY A 380 5.20 5.42 -29.54
C GLY A 380 6.48 4.61 -29.53
N GLY A 381 7.46 5.04 -28.73
CA GLY A 381 8.76 4.40 -28.63
C GLY A 381 9.59 4.53 -29.91
N LYS A 382 10.26 3.45 -30.31
CA LYS A 382 11.19 3.43 -31.46
C LYS A 382 10.48 3.22 -32.80
N HIS A 383 9.33 2.53 -32.79
CA HIS A 383 8.70 1.98 -33.99
C HIS A 383 7.41 2.68 -34.41
N SER A 384 6.87 3.55 -33.56
CA SER A 384 5.65 4.32 -33.83
C SER A 384 5.72 5.69 -33.15
N ARG A 385 4.74 6.55 -33.41
CA ARG A 385 4.58 7.87 -32.79
C ARG A 385 3.41 7.86 -31.84
N CYS A 386 3.63 8.36 -30.63
CA CYS A 386 2.56 8.60 -29.69
C CYS A 386 2.70 10.00 -29.09
N PHE A 387 1.59 10.73 -29.03
CA PHE A 387 1.53 12.00 -28.33
C PHE A 387 0.26 12.11 -27.49
N GLU A 388 0.34 12.88 -26.43
CA GLU A 388 -0.78 13.34 -25.63
C GLU A 388 -0.81 14.86 -25.70
N TYR A 389 -1.99 15.47 -25.82
CA TYR A 389 -2.16 16.92 -25.89
C TYR A 389 -3.46 17.33 -25.19
N LEU A 390 -3.36 18.16 -24.17
CA LEU A 390 -4.52 18.72 -23.46
C LEU A 390 -4.59 20.22 -23.65
N TYR A 391 -5.76 20.74 -24.03
CA TYR A 391 -5.96 22.19 -24.20
C TYR A 391 -7.36 22.65 -23.80
N MET A 392 -7.46 23.93 -23.43
CA MET A 392 -8.71 24.56 -23.07
C MET A 392 -9.49 24.98 -24.31
N VAL A 393 -10.81 24.75 -24.28
CA VAL A 393 -11.79 25.24 -25.26
C VAL A 393 -12.91 26.01 -24.57
N ASP A 394 -13.69 26.74 -25.35
CA ASP A 394 -14.87 27.43 -24.83
C ASP A 394 -15.96 26.43 -24.42
N LEU A 395 -16.73 26.78 -23.39
CA LEU A 395 -17.77 25.90 -22.82
C LEU A 395 -18.83 25.48 -23.85
N ASP A 396 -19.06 26.28 -24.89
CA ASP A 396 -20.05 26.02 -25.93
C ASP A 396 -19.51 25.10 -27.04
N ASP A 397 -18.19 24.97 -27.18
CA ASP A 397 -17.53 24.19 -28.24
C ASP A 397 -17.24 22.73 -27.83
N ILE A 398 -17.60 22.34 -26.60
CA ILE A 398 -17.28 21.03 -26.03
C ILE A 398 -18.51 20.30 -25.47
N THR A 399 -18.53 18.99 -25.74
CA THR A 399 -19.54 18.07 -25.23
C THR A 399 -18.93 17.20 -24.13
N ASP A 400 -19.40 17.37 -22.89
CA ASP A 400 -18.89 16.57 -21.77
C ASP A 400 -19.16 15.07 -21.96
N GLY A 401 -18.18 14.25 -21.63
CA GLY A 401 -18.26 12.79 -21.72
C GLY A 401 -18.18 12.24 -23.14
N LYS A 402 -18.00 13.09 -24.16
CA LYS A 402 -17.81 12.62 -25.53
C LYS A 402 -16.42 11.98 -25.66
N ILE A 403 -16.41 10.71 -26.04
CA ILE A 403 -15.21 9.93 -26.33
C ILE A 403 -15.30 9.43 -27.77
N GLU A 404 -14.28 9.69 -28.56
CA GLU A 404 -14.24 9.33 -29.98
C GLU A 404 -12.91 8.67 -30.34
N VAL A 405 -12.94 7.61 -31.14
CA VAL A 405 -11.74 6.97 -31.70
C VAL A 405 -11.76 7.17 -33.21
N VAL A 406 -10.79 7.91 -33.73
CA VAL A 406 -10.69 8.27 -35.15
C VAL A 406 -9.53 7.52 -35.78
N GLY A 407 -9.86 6.46 -36.50
CA GLY A 407 -8.92 5.57 -37.17
C GLY A 407 -9.14 4.11 -36.81
N PRO A 408 -8.27 3.20 -37.30
CA PRO A 408 -8.38 1.79 -37.00
C PRO A 408 -8.07 1.49 -35.52
N ASN A 409 -8.73 0.47 -34.98
CA ASN A 409 -8.37 -0.10 -33.69
C ASN A 409 -7.14 -1.01 -33.82
N PHE A 410 -6.59 -1.51 -32.71
CA PHE A 410 -5.44 -2.42 -32.72
C PHE A 410 -5.83 -3.91 -32.87
N ASP A 411 -7.10 -4.23 -33.10
CA ASP A 411 -7.60 -5.60 -33.21
C ASP A 411 -6.90 -6.39 -34.32
N ASP A 412 -6.65 -5.74 -35.47
CA ASP A 412 -5.99 -6.31 -36.65
C ASP A 412 -4.45 -6.27 -36.57
N ILE A 413 -3.89 -5.62 -35.54
CA ILE A 413 -2.44 -5.60 -35.31
C ILE A 413 -2.04 -6.91 -34.63
N GLY A 414 -1.04 -7.61 -35.19
CA GLY A 414 -0.51 -8.83 -34.59
C GLY A 414 0.00 -8.60 -33.16
N ALA A 415 0.07 -9.68 -32.36
CA ALA A 415 0.62 -9.60 -31.01
C ALA A 415 2.05 -9.02 -31.02
N GLN A 416 2.37 -8.22 -30.00
CA GLN A 416 3.62 -7.44 -29.91
C GLN A 416 3.85 -6.46 -31.08
N GLY A 417 2.79 -6.07 -31.79
CA GLY A 417 2.84 -5.06 -32.84
C GLY A 417 2.92 -3.62 -32.32
N HIS A 418 3.00 -2.67 -33.26
CA HIS A 418 3.08 -1.24 -32.97
C HIS A 418 2.10 -0.43 -33.82
N MET A 419 1.64 0.70 -33.30
CA MET A 419 0.68 1.59 -33.97
C MET A 419 0.87 3.04 -33.53
N ASP A 420 0.58 4.00 -34.40
CA ASP A 420 0.59 5.41 -34.05
C ASP A 420 -0.66 5.79 -33.23
N MET A 421 -0.51 6.70 -32.26
CA MET A 421 -1.64 7.16 -31.42
C MET A 421 -1.51 8.63 -31.02
N GLY A 422 -2.61 9.37 -31.05
CA GLY A 422 -2.71 10.72 -30.52
C GLY A 422 -3.84 10.81 -29.51
N ILE A 423 -3.55 11.12 -28.26
CA ILE A 423 -4.57 11.35 -27.22
C ILE A 423 -4.80 12.86 -27.14
N VAL A 424 -5.94 13.32 -27.64
CA VAL A 424 -6.32 14.74 -27.59
C VAL A 424 -7.42 14.93 -26.55
N VAL A 425 -7.15 15.78 -25.56
CA VAL A 425 -8.05 16.05 -24.44
C VAL A 425 -8.47 17.51 -24.47
N GLU A 426 -9.75 17.74 -24.67
CA GLU A 426 -10.36 19.06 -24.61
C GLU A 426 -11.01 19.22 -23.24
N VAL A 427 -10.72 20.35 -22.59
CA VAL A 427 -11.30 20.67 -21.28
C VAL A 427 -11.91 22.06 -21.29
N ALA A 428 -13.02 22.24 -20.57
CA ALA A 428 -13.57 23.55 -20.32
C ALA A 428 -14.10 23.64 -18.90
N GLY A 429 -14.05 24.84 -18.32
CA GLY A 429 -14.66 25.11 -17.03
C GLY A 429 -14.51 26.56 -16.64
N ARG A 430 -15.36 27.04 -15.74
CA ARG A 430 -15.36 28.44 -15.29
C ARG A 430 -14.07 28.85 -14.60
N GLY A 431 -13.44 27.90 -13.89
CA GLY A 431 -12.16 28.10 -13.24
C GLY A 431 -10.95 27.78 -14.13
N MET A 432 -11.17 27.21 -15.31
CA MET A 432 -10.10 26.74 -16.19
C MET A 432 -9.33 27.92 -16.79
N GLN A 433 -8.01 27.75 -16.90
CA GLN A 433 -7.10 28.74 -17.48
C GLN A 433 -6.05 28.01 -18.32
N LYS A 434 -5.50 28.70 -19.33
CA LYS A 434 -4.41 28.16 -20.17
C LYS A 434 -3.17 27.75 -19.36
N ASP A 435 -3.00 28.33 -18.17
CA ASP A 435 -1.89 28.04 -17.26
C ASP A 435 -2.03 26.70 -16.56
N PHE A 436 -3.24 26.15 -16.48
CA PHE A 436 -3.50 24.83 -15.91
C PHE A 436 -3.36 23.70 -16.94
N GLU A 437 -3.29 24.02 -18.25
CA GLU A 437 -3.15 22.98 -19.29
C GLU A 437 -1.94 22.07 -19.07
N PRO A 438 -0.71 22.56 -18.81
CA PRO A 438 0.43 21.68 -18.59
C PRO A 438 0.32 20.85 -17.30
N VAL A 439 -0.36 21.38 -16.29
CA VAL A 439 -0.57 20.71 -15.00
C VAL A 439 -1.52 19.53 -15.18
N LEU A 440 -2.63 19.72 -15.88
CA LEU A 440 -3.60 18.67 -16.20
C LEU A 440 -3.04 17.65 -17.20
N GLU A 441 -2.31 18.11 -18.23
CA GLU A 441 -1.67 17.25 -19.23
C GLU A 441 -0.72 16.25 -18.55
N ARG A 442 0.05 16.70 -17.55
CA ARG A 442 0.95 15.83 -16.78
C ARG A 442 0.21 14.73 -16.02
N GLN A 443 -1.07 14.92 -15.68
CA GLN A 443 -1.86 13.91 -14.96
C GLN A 443 -2.28 12.74 -15.86
N ILE A 444 -2.27 12.90 -17.19
CA ILE A 444 -2.59 11.81 -18.14
C ILE A 444 -1.72 10.58 -17.84
N HIS A 445 -0.43 10.79 -17.57
CA HIS A 445 0.49 9.73 -17.19
C HIS A 445 0.01 8.92 -15.98
N TYR A 446 -0.35 9.58 -14.88
CA TYR A 446 -0.80 8.89 -13.67
C TYR A 446 -2.16 8.23 -13.88
N PHE A 447 -3.08 8.92 -14.55
CA PHE A 447 -4.43 8.42 -14.78
C PHE A 447 -4.44 7.16 -15.63
N VAL A 448 -3.67 7.13 -16.71
CA VAL A 448 -3.58 5.97 -17.60
C VAL A 448 -2.87 4.80 -16.93
N ASN A 449 -1.78 5.05 -16.19
CA ASN A 449 -1.07 4.00 -15.44
C ASN A 449 -1.91 3.40 -14.30
N GLY A 450 -2.95 4.09 -13.82
CA GLY A 450 -3.86 3.53 -12.82
C GLY A 450 -4.65 2.30 -13.30
N ALA A 451 -4.65 1.97 -14.60
CA ALA A 451 -5.31 0.78 -15.13
C ALA A 451 -4.35 -0.42 -15.18
N SER A 452 -4.71 -1.53 -14.53
CA SER A 452 -3.90 -2.75 -14.52
C SER A 452 -3.67 -3.29 -15.94
N GLY A 453 -2.42 -3.63 -16.22
CA GLY A 453 -1.94 -4.15 -17.50
C GLY A 453 -1.69 -3.08 -18.56
N ILE A 454 -1.65 -1.80 -18.18
CA ILE A 454 -1.34 -0.65 -19.04
C ILE A 454 -0.09 0.05 -18.50
N GLN A 455 0.86 0.35 -19.40
CA GLN A 455 2.05 1.13 -19.06
C GLN A 455 2.12 2.38 -19.93
N HIS A 456 2.25 3.54 -19.32
CA HIS A 456 2.43 4.84 -19.96
C HIS A 456 3.71 5.51 -19.44
N ILE A 457 4.62 5.89 -20.34
CA ILE A 457 5.89 6.57 -20.03
C ILE A 457 6.05 7.75 -20.98
N GLY A 458 6.82 8.76 -20.55
CA GLY A 458 7.04 9.96 -21.34
C GLY A 458 5.94 10.98 -21.11
N GLN A 459 5.95 12.01 -21.96
CA GLN A 459 4.99 13.10 -21.91
C GLN A 459 4.92 13.79 -23.27
N ARG A 460 3.87 14.58 -23.53
CA ARG A 460 3.76 15.41 -24.74
C ARG A 460 3.91 14.58 -26.02
N ASP A 461 4.87 14.90 -26.90
CA ASP A 461 5.09 14.26 -28.19
C ASP A 461 6.04 13.05 -28.18
N ILE A 462 6.48 12.64 -26.99
CA ILE A 462 7.33 11.47 -26.76
C ILE A 462 6.65 10.46 -25.81
N ALA A 463 5.32 10.51 -25.73
CA ALA A 463 4.55 9.53 -24.98
C ALA A 463 4.81 8.11 -25.53
N TRP A 464 4.77 7.13 -24.64
CA TRP A 464 5.01 5.73 -24.95
C TRP A 464 4.07 4.86 -24.13
N VAL A 465 3.18 4.15 -24.81
CA VAL A 465 2.11 3.37 -24.19
C VAL A 465 2.19 1.92 -24.59
N ARG A 466 1.97 1.01 -23.64
CA ARG A 466 1.85 -0.43 -23.87
C ARG A 466 0.58 -0.96 -23.24
N ILE A 467 -0.05 -1.89 -23.94
CA ILE A 467 -1.19 -2.66 -23.46
C ILE A 467 -0.76 -4.12 -23.34
N SER A 468 -0.99 -4.75 -22.20
CA SER A 468 -0.73 -6.18 -22.01
C SER A 468 -1.78 -7.06 -22.69
N THR A 469 -1.41 -8.30 -23.03
CA THR A 469 -2.34 -9.32 -23.55
C THR A 469 -3.47 -9.57 -22.58
N ALA A 470 -3.18 -9.68 -21.27
CA ALA A 470 -4.18 -9.89 -20.24
C ALA A 470 -5.22 -8.76 -20.13
N ALA A 471 -4.81 -7.49 -20.31
CA ALA A 471 -5.74 -6.36 -20.32
C ALA A 471 -6.63 -6.37 -21.58
N ALA A 472 -6.04 -6.65 -22.75
CA ALA A 472 -6.78 -6.75 -24.00
C ALA A 472 -7.79 -7.91 -23.98
N ASP A 473 -7.42 -9.07 -23.44
CA ASP A 473 -8.30 -10.24 -23.30
C ASP A 473 -9.50 -9.96 -22.38
N LYS A 474 -9.33 -9.10 -21.38
CA LYS A 474 -10.42 -8.60 -20.52
C LYS A 474 -11.32 -7.58 -21.22
N GLY A 475 -10.96 -7.13 -22.43
CA GLY A 475 -11.73 -6.19 -23.24
C GLY A 475 -11.24 -4.74 -23.17
N PHE A 476 -10.05 -4.47 -22.63
CA PHE A 476 -9.47 -3.12 -22.67
C PHE A 476 -9.16 -2.72 -24.13
N ASN A 477 -9.51 -1.48 -24.50
CA ASN A 477 -9.43 -0.95 -25.87
C ASN A 477 -9.18 0.57 -25.86
N LEU A 478 -9.06 1.20 -27.03
CA LEU A 478 -8.72 2.62 -27.17
C LEU A 478 -9.74 3.59 -26.53
N GLU A 479 -11.04 3.28 -26.51
CA GLU A 479 -12.04 4.13 -25.85
C GLU A 479 -11.80 4.25 -24.34
N HIS A 480 -11.19 3.23 -23.72
CA HIS A 480 -10.97 3.20 -22.29
C HIS A 480 -9.97 4.28 -21.82
N PHE A 481 -9.04 4.72 -22.67
CA PHE A 481 -8.21 5.90 -22.35
C PHE A 481 -9.09 7.14 -22.15
N GLY A 482 -10.07 7.36 -23.02
CA GLY A 482 -11.02 8.47 -22.87
C GLY A 482 -11.87 8.36 -21.62
N LYS A 483 -12.35 7.15 -21.29
CA LYS A 483 -13.15 6.89 -20.09
C LYS A 483 -12.37 7.15 -18.80
N ILE A 484 -11.10 6.75 -18.76
CA ILE A 484 -10.18 7.04 -17.65
C ILE A 484 -10.01 8.54 -17.47
N LEU A 485 -9.65 9.24 -18.55
CA LEU A 485 -9.34 10.67 -18.49
C LEU A 485 -10.55 11.52 -18.13
N HIS A 486 -11.73 11.23 -18.70
CA HIS A 486 -12.99 11.87 -18.32
C HIS A 486 -13.28 11.70 -16.82
N ALA A 487 -13.28 10.46 -16.34
CA ALA A 487 -13.63 10.18 -14.94
C ALA A 487 -12.65 10.83 -13.95
N ARG A 488 -11.34 10.79 -14.23
CA ARG A 488 -10.31 11.26 -13.29
C ARG A 488 -10.11 12.77 -13.32
N LEU A 489 -10.21 13.42 -14.48
CA LEU A 489 -10.17 14.88 -14.57
C LEU A 489 -11.34 15.51 -13.80
N HIS A 490 -12.55 14.93 -13.90
CA HIS A 490 -13.70 15.35 -13.10
C HIS A 490 -13.51 15.08 -11.60
N ALA A 491 -13.03 13.89 -11.24
CA ALA A 491 -12.88 13.50 -9.84
C ALA A 491 -11.85 14.37 -9.08
N ASP A 492 -10.70 14.65 -9.71
CA ASP A 492 -9.59 15.33 -9.05
C ASP A 492 -9.62 16.85 -9.28
N PHE A 493 -10.18 17.32 -10.40
CA PHE A 493 -10.15 18.72 -10.82
C PHE A 493 -11.53 19.32 -11.12
N GLY A 494 -12.62 18.70 -10.66
CA GLY A 494 -13.99 19.16 -10.89
C GLY A 494 -14.34 20.57 -10.34
N ALA A 495 -13.45 21.19 -9.56
CA ALA A 495 -13.58 22.60 -9.17
C ALA A 495 -13.14 23.59 -10.28
N ILE A 496 -12.35 23.10 -11.24
CA ILE A 496 -11.73 23.89 -12.32
C ILE A 496 -12.26 23.43 -13.68
N VAL A 497 -12.44 22.12 -13.85
CA VAL A 497 -12.86 21.47 -15.09
C VAL A 497 -14.34 21.07 -14.97
N ASP A 498 -15.20 21.68 -15.79
CA ASP A 498 -16.64 21.41 -15.83
C ASP A 498 -17.03 20.41 -16.95
N LYS A 499 -16.24 20.34 -18.02
CA LYS A 499 -16.48 19.48 -19.19
C LYS A 499 -15.18 18.88 -19.71
N VAL A 500 -15.21 17.61 -20.09
CA VAL A 500 -14.08 16.90 -20.69
C VAL A 500 -14.54 16.11 -21.91
N GLN A 501 -13.82 16.25 -23.02
CA GLN A 501 -14.00 15.49 -24.25
C GLN A 501 -12.64 14.90 -24.64
N VAL A 502 -12.63 13.62 -25.03
CA VAL A 502 -11.38 12.93 -25.40
C VAL A 502 -11.52 12.34 -26.79
N THR A 503 -10.56 12.61 -27.65
CA THR A 503 -10.46 11.99 -28.97
C THR A 503 -9.13 11.25 -29.10
N VAL A 504 -9.19 9.96 -29.43
CA VAL A 504 -8.02 9.13 -29.71
C VAL A 504 -7.86 8.99 -31.21
N TYR A 505 -6.77 9.51 -31.76
CA TYR A 505 -6.44 9.43 -33.18
C TYR A 505 -5.46 8.28 -33.44
N THR A 506 -5.80 7.40 -34.37
CA THR A 506 -4.89 6.36 -34.90
C THR A 506 -4.77 6.41 -36.42
N GLU A 507 -5.56 7.26 -37.08
CA GLU A 507 -5.44 7.55 -38.50
C GLU A 507 -4.14 8.36 -38.78
N PRO A 508 -3.23 7.88 -39.65
CA PRO A 508 -1.91 8.49 -39.83
C PRO A 508 -1.92 9.98 -40.14
N ASP A 509 -2.78 10.43 -41.06
CA ASP A 509 -2.87 11.84 -41.46
C ASP A 509 -3.33 12.72 -40.30
N LYS A 510 -4.35 12.26 -39.55
CA LYS A 510 -4.86 12.98 -38.37
C LYS A 510 -3.85 13.04 -37.25
N VAL A 511 -3.10 11.95 -37.01
CA VAL A 511 -2.03 11.92 -36.02
C VAL A 511 -0.97 12.97 -36.35
N GLN A 512 -0.54 13.09 -37.62
CA GLN A 512 0.44 14.09 -38.02
C GLN A 512 -0.09 15.53 -37.89
N ASP A 513 -1.32 15.79 -38.31
CA ASP A 513 -1.96 17.10 -38.22
C ASP A 513 -2.04 17.59 -36.76
N TRP A 514 -2.49 16.72 -35.86
CA TRP A 514 -2.61 17.06 -34.44
C TRP A 514 -1.27 17.14 -33.73
N LEU A 515 -0.31 16.28 -34.09
CA LEU A 515 1.05 16.35 -33.58
C LEU A 515 1.71 17.69 -33.88
N ALA A 516 1.52 18.25 -35.08
CA ALA A 516 2.02 19.57 -35.44
C ALA A 516 1.41 20.67 -34.54
N LYS A 517 0.08 20.66 -34.36
CA LYS A 517 -0.61 21.60 -33.46
C LYS A 517 -0.11 21.50 -32.01
N ALA A 518 0.08 20.28 -31.52
CA ALA A 518 0.57 20.02 -30.18
C ALA A 518 1.99 20.60 -29.98
N ARG A 519 2.89 20.40 -30.96
CA ARG A 519 4.25 20.95 -30.92
C ARG A 519 4.28 22.48 -30.89
N ASP A 520 3.45 23.14 -31.71
CA ASP A 520 3.34 24.60 -31.69
C ASP A 520 2.90 25.11 -30.30
N ALA A 521 1.94 24.42 -29.67
CA ALA A 521 1.51 24.73 -28.31
C ALA A 521 2.62 24.47 -27.26
N TYR A 522 3.38 23.39 -27.39
CA TYR A 522 4.51 23.09 -26.50
C TYR A 522 5.61 24.13 -26.60
N ASP A 523 5.94 24.59 -27.81
CA ASP A 523 6.93 25.64 -28.01
C ASP A 523 6.48 26.97 -27.39
N TYR A 524 5.20 27.31 -27.50
CA TYR A 524 4.64 28.47 -26.83
C TYR A 524 4.73 28.35 -25.29
N ARG A 525 4.31 27.21 -24.74
CA ARG A 525 4.36 26.94 -23.28
C ARG A 525 5.80 26.98 -22.74
N ASN A 526 6.76 26.41 -23.47
CA ASN A 526 8.18 26.40 -23.11
C ASN A 526 8.77 27.82 -23.06
N LYS A 527 8.44 28.66 -24.04
CA LYS A 527 8.90 30.06 -24.07
C LYS A 527 8.38 30.85 -22.87
N ARG A 528 7.12 30.65 -22.49
CA ARG A 528 6.53 31.33 -21.33
C ARG A 528 7.15 30.91 -20.00
N LEU A 529 7.47 29.63 -19.82
CA LEU A 529 8.14 29.13 -18.62
C LEU A 529 9.56 29.68 -18.47
N ALA A 530 10.25 29.99 -19.57
CA ALA A 530 11.59 30.57 -19.52
C ALA A 530 11.63 31.98 -18.90
N ASP A 531 10.51 32.69 -18.89
CA ASP A 531 10.39 34.05 -18.35
C ASP A 531 9.93 34.08 -16.87
N LEU A 532 9.59 32.93 -16.27
CA LEU A 532 9.17 32.80 -14.87
C LEU A 532 10.39 32.48 -13.99
N THR A 533 10.99 33.51 -13.39
CA THR A 533 12.07 33.41 -12.39
C THR A 533 11.59 33.91 -11.02
N ASP A 534 12.27 33.51 -9.94
CA ASP A 534 11.97 33.99 -8.58
C ASP A 534 11.93 35.52 -8.48
N ASP A 535 12.79 36.22 -9.25
CA ASP A 535 12.83 37.70 -9.29
C ASP A 535 11.69 38.32 -10.12
N ALA A 536 11.02 37.53 -10.97
CA ALA A 536 9.93 37.97 -11.84
C ALA A 536 8.54 37.87 -11.17
N VAL A 537 8.46 37.23 -9.99
CA VAL A 537 7.21 37.03 -9.24
C VAL A 537 7.25 37.78 -7.91
N ASN A 538 6.09 38.26 -7.46
CA ASN A 538 5.96 38.97 -6.17
C ASN A 538 5.28 38.10 -5.09
N GLU A 539 4.92 36.87 -5.42
CA GLU A 539 4.12 35.99 -4.57
C GLU A 539 4.61 34.55 -4.69
N PHE A 540 4.88 33.93 -3.55
CA PHE A 540 5.17 32.51 -3.43
C PHE A 540 4.01 31.80 -2.75
N TYR A 541 3.84 30.51 -3.04
CA TYR A 541 2.72 29.73 -2.51
C TYR A 541 3.17 28.82 -1.38
N SER A 542 2.48 28.87 -0.23
CA SER A 542 2.67 27.88 0.82
C SER A 542 1.82 26.65 0.57
N CYS A 543 2.41 25.45 0.65
CA CYS A 543 1.68 24.18 0.61
C CYS A 543 1.75 23.48 1.99
N THR A 544 0.59 23.27 2.59
CA THR A 544 0.43 22.58 3.89
C THR A 544 -0.14 21.17 3.72
N LEU A 545 -0.16 20.63 2.50
CA LEU A 545 -0.74 19.31 2.22
C LEU A 545 -0.12 18.21 3.10
N CYS A 546 1.20 18.29 3.34
CA CYS A 546 1.93 17.41 4.24
C CYS A 546 1.49 17.46 5.71
N GLN A 547 0.76 18.48 6.17
CA GLN A 547 0.32 18.61 7.57
C GLN A 547 -0.73 17.60 7.98
N SER A 548 -1.34 16.87 7.04
CA SER A 548 -2.22 15.75 7.38
C SER A 548 -1.48 14.66 8.20
N PHE A 549 -0.16 14.54 8.01
CA PHE A 549 0.72 13.57 8.67
C PHE A 549 1.99 14.19 9.30
N ALA A 550 2.49 15.33 8.82
CA ALA A 550 3.64 16.07 9.35
C ALA A 550 3.24 17.45 9.88
N PRO A 551 2.82 17.56 11.16
CA PRO A 551 2.02 18.70 11.67
C PRO A 551 2.66 20.07 11.46
N ASP A 552 3.98 20.17 11.56
CA ASP A 552 4.71 21.43 11.53
C ASP A 552 5.33 21.74 10.15
N HIS A 553 5.13 20.89 9.14
CA HIS A 553 5.75 21.07 7.82
C HIS A 553 4.98 22.08 6.95
N VAL A 554 5.70 22.98 6.29
CA VAL A 554 5.17 23.90 5.27
C VAL A 554 6.17 24.01 4.12
N CYS A 555 5.74 23.68 2.90
CA CYS A 555 6.52 23.95 1.69
C CYS A 555 6.27 25.39 1.21
N ILE A 556 7.31 26.06 0.73
CA ILE A 556 7.18 27.31 -0.04
C ILE A 556 7.56 27.00 -1.49
N VAL A 557 6.64 27.25 -2.42
CA VAL A 557 6.80 27.05 -3.85
C VAL A 557 7.06 28.41 -4.49
N SER A 558 8.24 28.55 -5.10
CA SER A 558 8.66 29.73 -5.88
C SER A 558 8.57 29.49 -7.38
#